data_AF-A0A804NL51-F1
#
_entry.id   AF-A0A804NL51-F1
#
_cell.length_a   1.000
_cell.length_b   1.000
_cell.length_c   1.000
_cell.angle_alpha   90.00
_cell.angle_beta   90.00
_cell.angle_gamma   90.00
#
_symmetry.space_group_name_H-M   'P 1'
#
loop_
_entity.id
_entity.type
_entity.pdbx_description
1 polymer ?
#
loop_
_entity_poly.entity_id
_entity_poly.type
_entity_poly.pdbx_seq_one_letter_code
_entity_poly.pdbx_strand_id
1 'polypeptide(L)'
;MARSSADDMELKRGCEAGILAKGDRDKVVMCMRVAKSRGGGGGWAKGKLTSRHNMAKPRVLAVTAKAKGHRTKTFLRVLKYSNGGVLEPAKVYKIKHLHKIEVSQNDPSGCTFVLGFDNLRSQSVAPPQWTMRNK
;
A
#
# COMPACT_ATOMS: atom_id res chain seq x y z
N MET A 1 -22.31 -8.40 9.87
CA MET A 1 -21.04 -9.15 9.79
C MET A 1 -20.20 -8.53 8.68
N ALA A 2 -18.97 -8.08 8.97
CA ALA A 2 -18.05 -7.67 7.91
C ALA A 2 -17.83 -8.89 7.03
N ARG A 3 -18.05 -8.80 5.71
CA ARG A 3 -17.67 -9.89 4.80
C ARG A 3 -16.19 -10.16 5.08
N SER A 4 -15.88 -11.36 5.55
CA SER A 4 -14.52 -11.80 5.83
C SER A 4 -13.66 -11.45 4.62
N SER A 5 -12.83 -10.42 4.76
CA SER A 5 -12.05 -9.86 3.64
C SER A 5 -10.86 -10.75 3.25
N ALA A 6 -10.75 -11.94 3.84
CA ALA A 6 -9.63 -12.84 3.63
C ALA A 6 -9.56 -13.32 2.17
N ASP A 7 -10.71 -13.49 1.53
CA ASP A 7 -10.83 -13.95 0.14
C ASP A 7 -11.63 -12.97 -0.71
N ASP A 8 -11.26 -11.69 -0.69
CA ASP A 8 -11.75 -10.76 -1.71
C ASP A 8 -11.10 -11.10 -3.07
N MET A 9 -11.54 -12.23 -3.63
CA MET A 9 -11.11 -12.76 -4.92
C MET A 9 -11.39 -11.76 -6.04
N GLU A 10 -12.42 -10.94 -5.89
CA GLU A 10 -12.73 -9.84 -6.81
C GLU A 10 -11.65 -8.76 -6.73
N LEU A 11 -11.29 -8.29 -5.52
CA LEU A 11 -10.19 -7.35 -5.34
C LEU A 11 -8.87 -7.89 -5.87
N LYS A 12 -8.60 -9.18 -5.64
CA LYS A 12 -7.41 -9.86 -6.14
C LYS A 12 -7.37 -9.86 -7.67
N ARG A 13 -8.48 -10.24 -8.33
CA ARG A 13 -8.63 -10.16 -9.80
C ARG A 13 -8.47 -8.73 -10.32
N GLY A 14 -9.07 -7.75 -9.64
CA GLY A 14 -8.92 -6.34 -9.98
C GLY A 14 -7.47 -5.86 -9.86
N CYS A 15 -6.74 -6.32 -8.84
CA CYS A 15 -5.32 -6.04 -8.71
C CYS A 15 -4.51 -6.66 -9.85
N GLU A 16 -4.74 -7.95 -10.16
CA GLU A 16 -4.06 -8.66 -11.24
C GLU A 16 -4.31 -7.99 -12.60
N ALA A 17 -5.56 -7.59 -12.89
CA ALA A 17 -5.90 -6.85 -14.10
C ALA A 17 -5.18 -5.50 -14.17
N GLY A 18 -5.17 -4.73 -13.08
CA GLY A 18 -4.45 -3.46 -13.02
C GLY A 18 -2.94 -3.61 -13.20
N ILE A 19 -2.34 -4.66 -12.62
CA ILE A 19 -0.92 -4.97 -12.77
C ILE A 19 -0.60 -5.38 -14.22
N LEU A 20 -1.46 -6.20 -14.82
CA LEU A 20 -1.35 -6.66 -16.21
C LEU A 20 -1.42 -5.51 -17.21
N ALA A 21 -2.25 -4.48 -16.96
CA ALA A 21 -2.34 -3.29 -17.81
C ALA A 21 -1.00 -2.53 -17.94
N LYS A 22 -0.03 -2.76 -17.04
CA LYS A 22 1.33 -2.21 -17.12
C LYS A 22 2.36 -3.19 -17.71
N GLY A 23 1.90 -4.34 -18.20
CA GLY A 23 2.75 -5.40 -18.76
C GLY A 23 3.37 -6.35 -17.73
N ASP A 24 3.10 -6.18 -16.44
CA ASP A 24 3.56 -7.10 -15.39
C ASP A 24 2.57 -8.26 -15.23
N ARG A 25 3.06 -9.50 -15.11
CA ARG A 25 2.23 -10.71 -14.92
C ARG A 25 2.42 -11.35 -13.55
N ASP A 26 2.73 -10.52 -12.55
CA ASP A 26 3.06 -11.01 -11.22
C ASP A 26 1.78 -11.49 -10.50
N LYS A 27 1.84 -12.68 -9.89
CA LYS A 27 0.72 -13.23 -9.12
C LYS A 27 0.49 -12.41 -7.87
N VAL A 28 -0.76 -12.03 -7.60
CA VAL A 28 -1.13 -11.38 -6.33
C VAL A 28 -1.28 -12.46 -5.27
N VAL A 29 -0.48 -12.39 -4.22
CA VAL A 29 -0.53 -13.34 -3.10
C VAL A 29 -1.56 -12.90 -2.07
N MET A 30 -1.55 -11.61 -1.73
CA MET A 30 -2.51 -10.98 -0.83
C MET A 30 -2.75 -9.53 -1.26
N CYS A 31 -3.92 -8.99 -0.96
CA CYS A 31 -4.23 -7.59 -1.16
C CYS A 31 -5.16 -7.06 -0.06
N MET A 32 -5.06 -5.77 0.25
CA MET A 32 -5.89 -5.11 1.25
C MET A 32 -6.23 -3.69 0.81
N ARG A 33 -7.47 -3.26 1.08
CA ARG A 33 -7.88 -1.86 0.90
C ARG A 33 -7.32 -1.03 2.04
N VAL A 34 -6.72 0.10 1.69
CA VAL A 34 -6.16 1.06 2.64
C VAL A 34 -6.52 2.48 2.25
N ALA A 35 -6.50 3.40 3.22
CA ALA A 35 -6.46 4.81 2.97
C ALA A 35 -5.01 5.31 3.13
N LYS A 36 -4.52 6.05 2.14
CA LYS A 36 -3.20 6.70 2.17
C LYS A 36 -3.33 8.12 2.69
N SER A 37 -2.69 8.42 3.83
CA SER A 37 -2.46 9.79 4.28
C SER A 37 -1.01 10.21 3.98
N ARG A 38 -0.80 11.51 3.75
CA ARG A 38 0.57 12.08 3.80
C ARG A 38 0.93 12.13 5.27
N GLY A 39 2.10 11.60 5.66
CA GLY A 39 2.54 11.55 7.04
C GLY A 39 2.48 12.93 7.69
N GLY A 40 1.42 13.16 8.45
CA GLY A 40 1.27 14.29 9.35
C GLY A 40 1.52 13.75 10.74
N GLY A 41 2.73 13.95 11.26
CA GLY A 41 3.01 13.94 12.70
C GLY A 41 3.01 12.62 13.48
N GLY A 42 2.96 11.43 12.87
CA GLY A 42 2.82 10.16 13.61
C GLY A 42 3.76 9.01 13.25
N GLY A 43 4.84 9.24 12.49
CA GLY A 43 5.80 8.18 12.16
C GLY A 43 7.25 8.67 12.20
N TRP A 44 7.66 9.51 11.24
CA TRP A 44 9.09 9.82 11.08
C TRP A 44 9.42 11.29 10.78
N ALA A 45 8.44 12.19 10.83
CA ALA A 45 8.68 13.63 10.81
C ALA A 45 7.54 14.36 11.50
N LYS A 46 7.87 15.28 12.41
CA LYS A 46 6.96 16.28 12.99
C LYS A 46 6.64 17.33 11.91
N GLY A 47 6.06 16.88 10.80
CA GLY A 47 5.63 17.73 9.69
C GLY A 47 4.34 18.45 10.07
N LYS A 48 4.38 19.78 9.97
CA LYS A 48 3.28 20.71 10.25
C LYS A 48 1.98 20.21 9.58
N LEU A 49 0.89 20.25 10.33
CA LEU A 49 -0.47 19.89 9.91
C LEU A 49 -1.03 20.93 8.92
N THR A 50 -0.26 21.32 7.91
CA THR A 50 -0.58 22.41 6.99
C THR A 50 -1.00 21.84 5.66
N SER A 51 -2.26 21.43 5.54
CA SER A 51 -3.07 21.68 4.35
C SER A 51 -4.43 21.01 4.51
N ARG A 52 -5.48 21.83 4.43
CA ARG A 52 -6.91 21.48 4.34
C ARG A 52 -7.24 20.52 3.18
N HIS A 53 -6.26 20.20 2.31
CA HIS A 53 -6.38 19.26 1.19
C HIS A 53 -5.89 17.82 1.50
N ASN A 54 -5.58 17.49 2.75
CA ASN A 54 -5.10 16.18 3.19
C ASN A 54 -6.19 15.09 3.31
N MET A 55 -7.12 15.00 2.36
CA MET A 55 -8.07 13.88 2.33
C MET A 55 -7.31 12.56 2.10
N ALA A 56 -7.54 11.59 2.99
CA ALA A 56 -6.95 10.26 2.87
C ALA A 56 -7.45 9.61 1.57
N LYS A 57 -6.52 9.16 0.72
CA LYS A 57 -6.87 8.67 -0.63
C LYS A 57 -7.06 7.15 -0.60
N PRO A 58 -8.16 6.60 -1.15
CA PRO A 58 -8.36 5.16 -1.21
C PRO A 58 -7.30 4.53 -2.12
N ARG A 59 -6.66 3.47 -1.62
CA ARG A 59 -5.59 2.72 -2.28
C ARG A 59 -5.76 1.24 -1.98
N VAL A 60 -5.05 0.42 -2.74
CA VAL A 60 -4.92 -1.01 -2.44
C VAL A 60 -3.44 -1.32 -2.33
N LEU A 61 -3.05 -2.01 -1.25
CA LEU A 61 -1.74 -2.63 -1.14
C LEU A 61 -1.88 -4.08 -1.59
N ALA A 62 -1.07 -4.49 -2.56
CA ALA A 62 -1.01 -5.85 -3.04
C ALA A 62 0.42 -6.38 -2.91
N VAL A 63 0.58 -7.53 -2.28
CA VAL A 63 1.84 -8.28 -2.30
C VAL A 63 1.82 -9.17 -3.53
N THR A 64 2.85 -9.04 -4.36
CA THR A 64 3.00 -9.84 -5.57
C THR A 64 4.29 -10.63 -5.53
N ALA A 65 4.28 -11.81 -6.16
CA ALA A 65 5.43 -12.67 -6.32
C ALA A 65 5.75 -12.87 -7.81
N LYS A 66 7.04 -12.80 -8.14
CA LYS A 66 7.58 -13.03 -9.48
C LYS A 66 8.74 -14.00 -9.40
N ALA A 67 8.68 -15.09 -10.15
CA ALA A 67 9.82 -15.98 -10.32
C ALA A 67 10.91 -15.28 -11.14
N LYS A 68 12.16 -15.39 -10.71
CA LYS A 68 13.35 -14.93 -11.44
C LYS A 68 14.45 -16.00 -11.31
N GLY A 69 14.50 -16.92 -12.28
CA GLY A 69 15.35 -18.11 -12.18
C GLY A 69 14.97 -18.93 -10.94
N HIS A 70 15.95 -19.33 -10.15
CA HIS A 70 15.75 -20.06 -8.90
C HIS A 70 15.34 -19.18 -7.70
N ARG A 71 15.09 -17.87 -7.91
CA ARG A 71 14.73 -16.95 -6.82
C ARG A 71 13.34 -16.38 -7.05
N THR A 72 12.57 -16.26 -5.98
CA THR A 72 11.29 -15.53 -5.99
C THR A 72 11.53 -14.11 -5.52
N LYS A 73 11.08 -13.13 -6.31
CA LYS A 73 11.06 -11.72 -5.92
C LYS A 73 9.67 -11.35 -5.45
N THR A 74 9.61 -10.62 -4.34
CA THR A 74 8.35 -10.12 -3.79
C THR A 74 8.30 -8.59 -3.84
N PHE A 75 7.15 -8.07 -4.21
CA PHE A 75 6.92 -6.63 -4.35
C PHE A 75 5.66 -6.22 -3.62
N LEU A 76 5.72 -5.07 -2.95
CA LEU A 76 4.55 -4.36 -2.47
C LEU A 76 4.13 -3.38 -3.57
N ARG A 77 2.97 -3.63 -4.17
CA ARG A 77 2.36 -2.78 -5.18
C ARG A 77 1.28 -1.92 -4.53
N VAL A 78 1.34 -0.63 -4.80
CA VAL A 78 0.28 0.33 -4.45
C VAL A 78 -0.54 0.55 -5.70
N LEU A 79 -1.84 0.26 -5.64
CA LEU A 79 -2.81 0.58 -6.67
C LEU A 79 -3.71 1.73 -6.21
N LYS A 80 -4.20 2.51 -7.17
CA LYS A 80 -5.19 3.58 -6.97
C LYS A 80 -6.44 3.25 -7.78
N TYR A 81 -7.58 3.73 -7.30
CA TYR A 81 -8.78 3.76 -8.12
C TYR A 81 -8.71 4.93 -9.11
N SER A 82 -9.05 4.68 -10.36
CA SER A 82 -9.32 5.69 -11.37
C SER A 82 -10.82 5.83 -11.63
N ASN A 83 -11.18 6.62 -12.64
CA ASN A 83 -12.58 6.85 -13.00
C ASN A 83 -13.26 5.51 -13.33
N GLY A 84 -14.49 5.33 -12.85
CA GLY A 84 -15.22 4.06 -12.99
C GLY A 84 -14.81 2.97 -12.00
N GLY A 85 -13.93 3.25 -11.03
CA GLY A 85 -13.57 2.28 -9.98
C GLY A 85 -12.52 1.25 -10.39
N VAL A 86 -11.84 1.46 -11.52
CA VAL A 86 -10.78 0.58 -12.02
C VAL A 86 -9.49 0.75 -11.20
N LEU A 87 -8.79 -0.35 -10.92
CA LEU A 87 -7.51 -0.32 -10.22
C LEU A 87 -6.35 -0.10 -11.19
N GLU A 88 -5.56 0.94 -10.93
CA GLU A 88 -4.37 1.30 -11.69
C GLU A 88 -3.11 1.25 -10.81
N PRO A 89 -1.97 0.75 -11.33
CA PRO A 89 -0.69 0.79 -10.62
C PRO A 89 -0.24 2.23 -10.32
N ALA A 90 0.13 2.50 -9.07
CA ALA A 90 0.64 3.81 -8.64
C ALA A 90 2.10 3.76 -8.20
N LYS A 91 2.51 2.74 -7.45
CA LYS A 91 3.89 2.60 -6.95
C LYS A 91 4.24 1.14 -6.73
N VAL A 92 5.52 0.81 -6.85
CA VAL A 92 6.04 -0.54 -6.57
C VAL A 92 7.26 -0.41 -5.67
N TYR A 93 7.28 -1.17 -4.59
CA TYR A 93 8.42 -1.31 -3.68
C TYR A 93 8.89 -2.76 -3.67
N LYS A 94 10.20 -2.99 -3.57
CA LYS A 94 10.74 -4.34 -3.37
C LYS A 94 10.70 -4.65 -1.88
N ILE A 95 10.08 -5.75 -1.49
CA ILE A 95 9.90 -6.08 -0.06
C ILE A 95 11.24 -6.34 0.63
N LYS A 96 12.28 -6.77 -0.09
CA LYS A 96 13.64 -6.91 0.47
C LYS A 96 14.26 -5.64 1.05
N HIS A 97 13.66 -4.47 0.80
CA HIS A 97 14.10 -3.18 1.33
C HIS A 97 13.18 -2.67 2.45
N LEU A 98 12.13 -3.41 2.80
CA LEU A 98 11.29 -3.11 3.96
C LEU A 98 12.11 -3.42 5.22
N HIS A 99 12.58 -2.38 5.89
CA HIS A 99 13.41 -2.52 7.09
C HIS A 99 12.63 -2.22 8.37
N LYS A 100 11.48 -1.53 8.25
CA LYS A 100 10.71 -1.07 9.40
C LYS A 100 9.22 -1.07 9.12
N ILE A 101 8.45 -1.53 10.10
CA ILE A 101 7.00 -1.42 10.15
C ILE A 101 6.65 -0.80 11.49
N GLU A 102 5.81 0.23 11.49
CA GLU A 102 5.33 0.84 12.72
C GLU A 102 3.83 1.01 12.69
N VAL A 103 3.19 0.68 13.79
CA VAL A 103 1.77 0.94 14.00
C VAL A 103 1.64 2.29 14.72
N SER A 104 0.74 3.13 14.24
CA SER A 104 0.43 4.41 14.86
C SER A 104 -0.22 4.18 16.23
N GLN A 105 0.46 4.57 17.30
CA GLN A 105 -0.03 4.45 18.67
C GLN A 105 -1.26 5.32 18.95
N ASN A 106 -1.46 6.38 18.15
CA ASN A 106 -2.58 7.30 18.30
C ASN A 106 -3.86 6.82 17.58
N ASP A 107 -3.84 5.64 16.94
CA ASP A 107 -5.03 5.03 16.33
C ASP A 107 -5.50 3.85 17.20
N PRO A 108 -6.55 4.00 18.01
CA PRO A 108 -7.07 2.93 18.87
C PRO A 108 -7.49 1.67 18.10
N SER A 109 -7.76 1.77 16.80
CA SER A 109 -8.09 0.60 15.99
C SER A 109 -6.88 -0.29 15.66
N GLY A 110 -5.65 0.19 15.90
CA GLY A 110 -4.41 -0.50 15.53
C GLY A 110 -4.24 -0.75 14.02
N CYS A 111 -5.10 -0.16 13.19
CA CYS A 111 -5.16 -0.41 11.75
C CYS A 111 -4.34 0.58 10.92
N THR A 112 -3.73 1.56 11.57
CA THR A 112 -2.88 2.56 10.93
C THR A 112 -1.42 2.23 11.13
N PHE A 113 -0.67 2.16 10.03
CA PHE A 113 0.75 1.80 10.05
C PHE A 113 1.56 2.53 8.97
N VAL A 114 2.88 2.47 9.13
CA VAL A 114 3.88 3.07 8.26
C VAL A 114 4.85 1.97 7.83
N LEU A 115 5.26 2.01 6.56
CA LEU A 115 6.22 1.07 5.99
C LEU A 115 7.50 1.83 5.61
N GLY A 116 8.58 1.56 6.33
CA GLY A 116 9.91 2.14 6.12
C GLY A 116 10.74 1.30 5.16
N PHE A 117 11.16 1.91 4.05
CA PHE A 117 12.05 1.30 3.07
C PHE A 117 13.45 1.93 3.16
N ASP A 118 14.52 1.13 3.19
CA ASP A 118 15.90 1.62 3.34
C ASP A 118 16.49 2.21 2.06
N ASN A 119 15.88 1.91 0.91
CA ASN A 119 16.36 2.26 -0.42
C ASN A 119 15.65 3.48 -1.02
N LEU A 120 15.09 4.35 -0.19
CA LEU A 120 14.45 5.58 -0.65
C LEU A 120 15.51 6.54 -1.20
N ARG A 121 15.22 7.15 -2.36
CA ARG A 121 16.12 8.13 -3.01
C ARG A 121 16.45 9.33 -2.12
N SER A 122 15.50 9.71 -1.25
CA SER A 122 15.68 10.77 -0.27
C SER A 122 15.16 10.30 1.08
N GLN A 123 16.05 10.32 2.08
CA GLN A 123 15.71 10.02 3.47
C GLN A 123 14.89 11.13 4.14
N SER A 124 14.83 12.33 3.54
CA SER A 124 13.99 13.43 4.06
C SER A 124 12.50 13.25 3.77
N VAL A 125 12.13 12.32 2.87
CA VAL A 125 10.73 12.09 2.52
C VAL A 125 10.11 11.16 3.55
N ALA A 126 9.24 11.72 4.40
CA ALA A 126 8.47 10.93 5.34
C ALA A 126 7.66 9.84 4.60
N PRO A 127 7.72 8.58 5.06
CA PRO A 127 6.96 7.49 4.48
C PRO A 127 5.44 7.77 4.59
N PRO A 128 4.64 7.32 3.62
CA PRO A 128 3.20 7.41 3.71
C PRO A 128 2.67 6.54 4.86
N GLN A 129 1.60 7.03 5.49
CA GLN A 129 0.85 6.28 6.48
C GLN A 129 -0.37 5.64 5.80
N TRP A 130 -0.64 4.41 6.18
CA TRP A 130 -1.69 3.56 5.60
C TRP A 130 -2.65 3.16 6.72
N THR A 131 -3.94 3.34 6.50
CA THR A 131 -4.97 2.87 7.43
C THR A 131 -5.80 1.80 6.74
N MET A 132 -5.85 0.59 7.28
CA MET A 132 -6.71 -0.49 6.74
C MET A 132 -8.18 -0.06 6.75
N ARG A 133 -8.92 -0.50 5.73
CA ARG A 133 -10.36 -0.22 5.58
C ARG A 133 -11.10 -1.53 5.31
N ASN A 134 -12.24 -1.73 5.97
CA ASN A 134 -13.09 -2.91 5.83
C ASN A 134 -14.22 -2.76 4.78
N LYS A 135 -14.27 -1.66 4.03
CA LYS A 135 -15.26 -1.45 2.96
C LYS A 135 -14.62 -1.81 1.63
#